data_AF-A0A9P6D6C5-F1
#
_entry.id   AF-A0A9P6D6C5-F1
#
_cell.length_a   1.000
_cell.length_b   1.000
_cell.length_c   1.000
_cell.angle_alpha   90.00
_cell.angle_beta   90.00
_cell.angle_gamma   90.00
#
_symmetry.space_group_name_H-M   'P 1'
#
loop_
_entity.id
_entity.type
_entity.pdbx_description
1 polymer ?
#
loop_
_entity_poly.entity_id
_entity_poly.type
_entity_poly.pdbx_seq_one_letter_code
_entity_poly.pdbx_strand_id
1 'polypeptide(L)'
;MRRASGQLLNNDSMQCLSEYQRAEATQLMWDICQDRSNLFEHIRRYMTSFMLGVLYGSRGPSLSSPDVADFMDVHPKFMAILEIDTAPPVDIFPVLKLEQLFDRLLSKVENRLESGQQNGALLEEAILHEREWGLISRDHLLHLGGTLLEGSDTCSAALQNAVYTLTIFPEIQRKLHAELNDVVGRDRVPEWDNLLNLPYLKAFIEECNRYRPVGPLGLPHAMSKDEVIDSYLYPKDAVIFTNIYGMFHDERYFDHPEEFIPERFLERPFGIKKGVDDDPARRLNMLFGAGRRVCPGIVLAKATLEINIANFAWGFEFLPLVDAISGKGVYPSLDTYAPGITATPQAFPVRIIPRSEEHIRTIQAQFESLQIALSRMYNSQPNLLDHQQLRNVQFTTTNILIEAFAAGNLFTLNDETLQRRAENHLGWVSNSLDSAQARVVIAQTRCLVLVTSCPLSLAAADIHPLPVKTHIDKAAASTTIRFAVLGVALEPIRQYLQT
;
A
#
# COMPACT_ATOMS: atom_id res chain seq x y z
N MET A 1 6.97 19.41 -4.00
CA MET A 1 5.94 18.37 -4.20
C MET A 1 5.67 18.06 -5.66
N ARG A 2 4.73 18.71 -6.36
CA ARG A 2 4.38 18.38 -7.76
C ARG A 2 5.55 18.36 -8.74
N ARG A 3 6.46 19.35 -8.65
CA ARG A 3 7.70 19.37 -9.43
C ARG A 3 8.55 18.13 -9.17
N ALA A 4 8.81 17.81 -7.89
CA ALA A 4 9.56 16.62 -7.48
C ALA A 4 8.89 15.32 -7.98
N SER A 5 7.56 15.18 -7.85
CA SER A 5 6.83 14.02 -8.38
C SER A 5 7.04 13.85 -9.89
N GLY A 6 7.02 14.94 -10.66
CA GLY A 6 7.29 14.90 -12.09
C GLY A 6 8.75 14.57 -12.45
N GLN A 7 9.71 14.92 -11.59
CA GLN A 7 11.11 14.52 -11.76
C GLN A 7 11.29 13.03 -11.46
N LEU A 8 10.64 12.49 -10.41
CA LEU A 8 10.77 11.09 -10.02
C LEU A 8 10.05 10.11 -10.95
N LEU A 9 8.94 10.54 -11.56
CA LEU A 9 8.08 9.70 -12.39
C LEU A 9 8.25 9.96 -13.90
N ASN A 10 9.43 10.43 -14.29
CA ASN A 10 9.78 10.63 -15.69
C ASN A 10 10.07 9.28 -16.39
N ASN A 11 10.10 9.27 -17.72
CA ASN A 11 10.28 8.03 -18.50
C ASN A 11 11.60 7.30 -18.19
N ASP A 12 12.69 8.02 -17.96
CA ASP A 12 14.02 7.43 -17.69
C ASP A 12 14.01 6.73 -16.33
N SER A 13 13.44 7.38 -15.30
CA SER A 13 13.24 6.77 -13.99
C SER A 13 12.36 5.52 -14.07
N MET A 14 11.35 5.50 -14.94
CA MET A 14 10.49 4.31 -15.11
C MET A 14 11.23 3.16 -15.79
N GLN A 15 12.15 3.43 -16.72
CA GLN A 15 12.98 2.40 -17.34
C GLN A 15 13.87 1.69 -16.31
N CYS A 16 14.45 2.44 -15.39
CA CYS A 16 15.27 1.90 -14.30
C CYS A 16 14.50 0.96 -13.35
N LEU A 17 13.17 1.11 -13.27
CA LEU A 17 12.32 0.30 -12.40
C LEU A 17 11.68 -0.91 -13.10
N SER A 18 11.89 -1.06 -14.42
CA SER A 18 11.24 -2.08 -15.24
C SER A 18 11.56 -3.51 -14.80
N GLU A 19 12.80 -3.77 -14.36
CA GLU A 19 13.21 -5.08 -13.82
C GLU A 19 12.50 -5.40 -12.52
N TYR A 20 12.38 -4.41 -11.63
CA TYR A 20 11.68 -4.58 -10.36
C TYR A 20 10.18 -4.82 -10.58
N GLN A 21 9.56 -4.05 -11.48
CA GLN A 21 8.16 -4.23 -11.87
C GLN A 21 7.91 -5.62 -12.45
N ARG A 22 8.80 -6.10 -13.34
CA ARG A 22 8.73 -7.44 -13.92
C ARG A 22 8.80 -8.52 -12.85
N ALA A 23 9.67 -8.35 -11.86
CA ALA A 23 9.87 -9.32 -10.81
C ALA A 23 8.68 -9.37 -9.83
N GLU A 24 8.14 -8.23 -9.41
CA GLU A 24 6.93 -8.19 -8.59
C GLU A 24 5.70 -8.72 -9.35
N ALA A 25 5.58 -8.44 -10.65
CA ALA A 25 4.48 -8.94 -11.49
C ALA A 25 4.56 -10.46 -11.69
N THR A 26 5.78 -10.99 -11.85
CA THR A 26 6.00 -12.45 -11.90
C THR A 26 5.64 -13.10 -10.56
N GLN A 27 6.01 -12.46 -9.45
CA GLN A 27 5.59 -12.95 -8.14
C GLN A 27 4.07 -12.92 -7.97
N LEU A 28 3.37 -11.89 -8.46
CA LEU A 28 1.90 -11.88 -8.47
C LEU A 28 1.31 -13.09 -9.20
N MET A 29 1.83 -13.41 -10.38
CA MET A 29 1.40 -14.59 -11.13
C MET A 29 1.63 -15.88 -10.36
N TRP A 30 2.78 -16.00 -9.69
CA TRP A 30 3.09 -17.17 -8.87
C TRP A 30 2.21 -17.30 -7.63
N ASP A 31 1.97 -16.19 -6.93
CA ASP A 31 1.05 -16.14 -5.79
C ASP A 31 -0.35 -16.62 -6.19
N ILE A 32 -0.87 -16.19 -7.35
CA ILE A 32 -2.16 -16.66 -7.88
C ILE A 32 -2.13 -18.16 -8.18
N CYS A 33 -1.01 -18.69 -8.71
CA CYS A 33 -0.86 -20.13 -8.92
C CYS A 33 -0.93 -20.94 -7.61
N GLN A 34 -0.38 -20.39 -6.52
CA GLN A 34 -0.36 -21.01 -5.19
C GLN A 34 -1.71 -20.92 -4.49
N ASP A 35 -2.33 -19.73 -4.48
CA ASP A 35 -3.62 -19.49 -3.85
C ASP A 35 -4.52 -18.60 -4.71
N ARG A 36 -5.44 -19.24 -5.42
CA ARG A 36 -6.39 -18.56 -6.30
C ARG A 36 -7.54 -17.91 -5.52
N SER A 37 -7.78 -18.37 -4.29
CA SER A 37 -8.91 -17.89 -3.48
C SER A 37 -8.67 -16.47 -2.96
N ASN A 38 -7.41 -16.05 -2.91
CA ASN A 38 -6.97 -14.80 -2.31
C ASN A 38 -6.49 -13.76 -3.34
N LEU A 39 -7.00 -13.83 -4.58
CA LEU A 39 -6.59 -12.98 -5.71
C LEU A 39 -6.53 -11.48 -5.36
N PHE A 40 -7.57 -10.95 -4.70
CA PHE A 40 -7.65 -9.52 -4.39
C PHE A 40 -6.55 -9.08 -3.44
N GLU A 41 -6.23 -9.90 -2.44
CA GLU A 41 -5.12 -9.63 -1.52
C GLU A 41 -3.77 -9.78 -2.22
N HIS A 42 -3.62 -10.73 -3.15
CA HIS A 42 -2.40 -10.82 -3.96
C HIS A 42 -2.18 -9.57 -4.82
N ILE A 43 -3.24 -9.03 -5.45
CA ILE A 43 -3.18 -7.77 -6.19
C ILE A 43 -2.77 -6.61 -5.26
N ARG A 44 -3.40 -6.50 -4.07
CA ARG A 44 -3.09 -5.46 -3.10
C ARG A 44 -1.65 -5.57 -2.58
N ARG A 45 -1.18 -6.79 -2.28
CA ARG A 45 0.21 -7.09 -1.90
C ARG A 45 1.17 -6.67 -3.00
N TYR A 46 0.91 -7.06 -4.24
CA TYR A 46 1.72 -6.70 -5.39
C TYR A 46 1.86 -5.18 -5.50
N MET A 47 0.75 -4.44 -5.55
CA MET A 47 0.80 -3.00 -5.71
C MET A 47 1.49 -2.31 -4.54
N THR A 48 1.24 -2.76 -3.31
CA THR A 48 1.87 -2.19 -2.11
C THR A 48 3.37 -2.47 -2.10
N SER A 49 3.78 -3.73 -2.30
CA SER A 49 5.20 -4.12 -2.37
C SER A 49 5.91 -3.36 -3.50
N PHE A 50 5.32 -3.31 -4.69
CA PHE A 50 5.86 -2.60 -5.83
C PHE A 50 6.07 -1.12 -5.53
N MET A 51 5.07 -0.43 -4.97
CA MET A 51 5.22 0.99 -4.65
C MET A 51 6.20 1.24 -3.49
N LEU A 52 6.23 0.38 -2.48
CA LEU A 52 7.22 0.47 -1.39
C LEU A 52 8.64 0.22 -1.89
N GLY A 53 8.83 -0.73 -2.80
CA GLY A 53 10.12 -1.01 -3.42
C GLY A 53 10.60 0.12 -4.31
N VAL A 54 9.72 0.67 -5.15
CA VAL A 54 10.01 1.81 -6.03
C VAL A 54 10.34 3.07 -5.22
N LEU A 55 9.52 3.41 -4.22
CA LEU A 55 9.66 4.68 -3.50
C LEU A 55 10.70 4.62 -2.39
N TYR A 56 10.68 3.56 -1.59
CA TYR A 56 11.46 3.45 -0.36
C TYR A 56 12.53 2.36 -0.42
N GLY A 57 12.62 1.59 -1.51
CA GLY A 57 13.55 0.48 -1.60
C GLY A 57 13.23 -0.64 -0.60
N SER A 58 11.97 -0.73 -0.15
CA SER A 58 11.51 -1.73 0.82
C SER A 58 10.62 -2.75 0.11
N ARG A 59 11.09 -4.00 0.00
CA ARG A 59 10.34 -5.07 -0.66
C ARG A 59 9.45 -5.82 0.34
N GLY A 60 8.22 -6.12 -0.08
CA GLY A 60 7.27 -6.91 0.70
C GLY A 60 6.86 -8.21 -0.01
N PRO A 61 7.63 -9.30 0.10
CA PRO A 61 7.38 -10.54 -0.62
C PRO A 61 6.14 -11.31 -0.14
N SER A 62 5.45 -10.89 0.91
CA SER A 62 4.27 -11.58 1.43
C SER A 62 3.28 -10.60 2.04
N LEU A 63 2.03 -11.03 2.19
CA LEU A 63 1.01 -10.30 2.95
C LEU A 63 1.42 -10.03 4.40
N SER A 64 2.24 -10.91 4.98
CA SER A 64 2.78 -10.78 6.34
C SER A 64 4.04 -9.92 6.45
N SER A 65 4.55 -9.39 5.33
CA SER A 65 5.72 -8.52 5.34
C SER A 65 5.40 -7.25 6.13
N PRO A 66 6.22 -6.82 7.12
CA PRO A 66 5.80 -5.81 8.09
C PRO A 66 5.30 -4.50 7.49
N ASP A 67 6.01 -3.95 6.49
CA ASP A 67 5.61 -2.68 5.86
C ASP A 67 4.35 -2.84 5.00
N VAL A 68 4.15 -4.00 4.37
CA VAL A 68 2.93 -4.31 3.60
C VAL A 68 1.75 -4.48 4.53
N ALA A 69 1.91 -5.26 5.60
CA ALA A 69 0.86 -5.51 6.59
C ALA A 69 0.42 -4.21 7.28
N ASP A 70 1.37 -3.36 7.67
CA ASP A 70 1.08 -2.06 8.27
C ASP A 70 0.31 -1.16 7.29
N PHE A 71 0.74 -1.08 6.02
CA PHE A 71 0.03 -0.30 5.02
C PHE A 71 -1.39 -0.84 4.80
N MET A 72 -1.53 -2.15 4.64
CA MET A 72 -2.82 -2.80 4.38
C MET A 72 -3.78 -2.72 5.58
N ASP A 73 -3.30 -2.61 6.82
CA ASP A 73 -4.15 -2.40 8.00
C ASP A 73 -4.66 -0.95 8.13
N VAL A 74 -3.81 0.04 7.83
CA VAL A 74 -4.15 1.45 8.09
C VAL A 74 -4.83 2.10 6.89
N HIS A 75 -4.44 1.75 5.66
CA HIS A 75 -4.88 2.45 4.46
C HIS A 75 -6.39 2.33 4.17
N PRO A 76 -7.06 1.18 4.32
CA PRO A 76 -8.52 1.10 4.16
C PRO A 76 -9.29 2.03 5.12
N LYS A 77 -8.77 2.21 6.34
CA LYS A 77 -9.36 3.11 7.34
C LYS A 77 -9.21 4.57 6.92
N PHE A 78 -8.09 4.91 6.28
CA PHE A 78 -7.87 6.24 5.70
C PHE A 78 -8.80 6.49 4.52
N MET A 79 -8.95 5.53 3.59
CA MET A 79 -9.87 5.64 2.46
C MET A 79 -11.34 5.82 2.88
N ALA A 80 -11.78 5.14 3.95
CA ALA A 80 -13.14 5.29 4.47
C ALA A 80 -13.43 6.70 5.01
N ILE A 81 -12.42 7.41 5.54
CA ILE A 81 -12.55 8.79 6.02
C ILE A 81 -12.64 9.79 4.84
N LEU A 82 -12.12 9.41 3.67
CA LEU A 82 -12.18 10.22 2.45
C LEU A 82 -13.49 10.03 1.68
N GLU A 83 -14.37 9.13 2.10
CA GLU A 83 -15.67 8.93 1.47
C GLU A 83 -16.50 10.23 1.48
N ILE A 84 -17.23 10.45 0.40
CA ILE A 84 -18.08 11.64 0.25
C ILE A 84 -19.12 11.61 1.37
N ASP A 85 -19.33 12.75 2.03
CA ASP A 85 -20.23 12.93 3.18
C ASP A 85 -19.80 12.27 4.50
N THR A 86 -18.64 11.59 4.57
CA THR A 86 -18.18 10.97 5.83
C THR A 86 -17.20 11.82 6.64
N ALA A 87 -16.80 13.00 6.15
CA ALA A 87 -15.79 13.88 6.76
C ALA A 87 -16.06 14.13 8.27
N PRO A 88 -15.39 13.43 9.19
CA PRO A 88 -15.49 13.69 10.62
C PRO A 88 -14.70 14.98 10.94
N PRO A 89 -14.84 15.58 12.15
CA PRO A 89 -13.85 16.56 12.60
C PRO A 89 -12.46 15.93 12.50
N VAL A 90 -11.61 16.56 11.70
CA VAL A 90 -10.26 16.14 11.24
C VAL A 90 -9.27 15.79 12.35
N ASP A 91 -9.64 16.00 13.62
CA ASP A 91 -8.75 15.98 14.78
C ASP A 91 -8.75 14.67 15.58
N ILE A 92 -9.47 13.62 15.16
CA ILE A 92 -9.70 12.43 16.02
C ILE A 92 -9.28 11.10 15.37
N PHE A 93 -8.20 11.00 14.58
CA PHE A 93 -8.06 9.80 13.73
C PHE A 93 -6.61 9.28 13.50
N PRO A 94 -6.46 7.98 13.12
CA PRO A 94 -5.23 7.17 13.00
C PRO A 94 -4.10 7.68 12.09
N VAL A 95 -4.13 8.95 11.70
CA VAL A 95 -3.05 9.70 11.03
C VAL A 95 -1.70 9.44 11.71
N LEU A 96 -1.67 9.40 13.04
CA LEU A 96 -0.46 9.11 13.82
C LEU A 96 0.20 7.76 13.45
N LYS A 97 -0.57 6.74 13.06
CA LYS A 97 -0.02 5.44 12.64
C LYS A 97 0.53 5.45 11.21
N LEU A 98 -0.12 6.20 10.30
CA LEU A 98 0.40 6.44 8.95
C LEU A 98 1.68 7.26 9.00
N GLU A 99 1.72 8.29 9.84
CA GLU A 99 2.92 9.08 10.11
C GLU A 99 4.06 8.20 10.61
N GLN A 100 3.81 7.29 11.56
CA GLN A 100 4.82 6.33 12.05
C GLN A 100 5.33 5.39 10.94
N LEU A 101 4.46 4.91 10.04
CA LEU A 101 4.86 4.08 8.91
C LEU A 101 5.76 4.86 7.94
N PHE A 102 5.33 6.04 7.51
CA PHE A 102 6.09 6.87 6.58
C PHE A 102 7.40 7.36 7.16
N ASP A 103 7.42 7.71 8.45
CA ASP A 103 8.62 8.08 9.18
C ASP A 103 9.63 6.93 9.17
N ARG A 104 9.20 5.73 9.55
CA ARG A 104 10.03 4.52 9.55
C ARG A 104 10.57 4.19 8.16
N LEU A 105 9.72 4.30 7.12
CA LEU A 105 10.12 4.04 5.74
C LEU A 105 11.14 5.08 5.24
N LEU A 106 10.93 6.37 5.53
CA LEU A 106 11.87 7.42 5.15
C LEU A 106 13.22 7.25 5.88
N SER A 107 13.20 6.92 7.17
CA SER A 107 14.43 6.64 7.92
C SER A 107 15.22 5.46 7.35
N LYS A 108 14.56 4.43 6.78
CA LYS A 108 15.28 3.36 6.07
C LYS A 108 16.03 3.89 4.84
N VAL A 109 15.45 4.86 4.13
CA VAL A 109 16.10 5.50 2.96
C VAL A 109 17.28 6.35 3.40
N GLU A 110 17.08 7.20 4.42
CA GLU A 110 18.13 8.06 5.01
C GLU A 110 19.32 7.22 5.47
N ASN A 111 19.08 6.14 6.23
CA ASN A 111 20.13 5.25 6.71
C ASN A 111 20.93 4.59 5.57
N ARG A 112 20.27 4.21 4.47
CA ARG A 112 20.97 3.61 3.31
C ARG A 112 21.84 4.62 2.57
N LEU A 113 21.39 5.88 2.47
CA LEU A 113 22.19 6.96 1.91
C LEU A 113 23.42 7.23 2.77
N GLU A 114 23.26 7.31 4.10
CA GLU A 114 24.37 7.54 5.03
C GLU A 114 25.39 6.39 5.04
N SER A 115 24.94 5.15 4.88
CA SER A 115 25.81 3.97 4.85
C SER A 115 26.44 3.67 3.47
N GLY A 116 26.08 4.44 2.43
CA GLY A 116 26.52 4.19 1.05
C GLY A 116 25.96 2.91 0.44
N GLN A 117 24.80 2.45 0.92
CA GLN A 117 24.10 1.22 0.49
C GLN A 117 22.83 1.53 -0.29
N GLN A 118 22.93 2.49 -1.19
CA GLN A 118 21.84 2.90 -2.07
C GLN A 118 21.34 1.73 -2.91
N ASN A 119 20.02 1.64 -3.11
CA ASN A 119 19.41 0.61 -3.94
C ASN A 119 18.56 1.17 -5.08
N GLY A 120 18.65 2.47 -5.34
CA GLY A 120 17.98 3.12 -6.47
C GLY A 120 16.51 3.47 -6.20
N ALA A 121 16.10 3.52 -4.93
CA ALA A 121 14.75 3.96 -4.58
C ALA A 121 14.54 5.45 -4.95
N LEU A 122 13.35 5.80 -5.44
CA LEU A 122 13.07 7.16 -5.91
C LEU A 122 13.23 8.23 -4.82
N LEU A 123 13.00 7.89 -3.54
CA LEU A 123 13.24 8.86 -2.46
C LEU A 123 14.72 9.07 -2.15
N GLU A 124 15.63 8.20 -2.60
CA GLU A 124 17.08 8.47 -2.53
C GLU A 124 17.41 9.68 -3.41
N GLU A 125 16.92 9.70 -4.65
CA GLU A 125 17.04 10.83 -5.57
C GLU A 125 16.38 12.10 -5.02
N ALA A 126 15.22 11.97 -4.37
CA ALA A 126 14.53 13.11 -3.77
C ALA A 126 15.33 13.78 -2.64
N ILE A 127 16.03 12.99 -1.82
CA ILE A 127 16.91 13.50 -0.77
C ILE A 127 18.15 14.16 -1.39
N LEU A 128 18.77 13.51 -2.37
CA LEU A 128 19.97 14.03 -3.05
C LEU A 128 19.71 15.37 -3.76
N HIS A 129 18.49 15.57 -4.29
CA HIS A 129 18.09 16.79 -5.02
C HIS A 129 17.13 17.69 -4.23
N GLU A 130 17.03 17.54 -2.90
CA GLU A 130 16.01 18.20 -2.09
C GLU A 130 15.97 19.72 -2.29
N ARG A 131 17.14 20.37 -2.33
CA ARG A 131 17.26 21.84 -2.49
C ARG A 131 16.85 22.29 -3.87
N GLU A 132 17.25 21.56 -4.90
CA GLU A 132 16.97 21.88 -6.30
C GLU A 132 15.46 21.81 -6.59
N TRP A 133 14.79 20.84 -5.96
CA TRP A 133 13.37 20.58 -6.14
C TRP A 133 12.46 21.33 -5.16
N GLY A 134 13.06 22.12 -4.24
CA GLY A 134 12.34 22.92 -3.25
C GLY A 134 11.73 22.09 -2.12
N LEU A 135 12.32 20.93 -1.81
CA LEU A 135 12.01 20.11 -0.65
C LEU A 135 12.84 20.65 0.53
N ILE A 136 12.27 21.62 1.25
CA ILE A 136 12.96 22.40 2.30
C ILE A 136 12.88 21.77 3.70
N SER A 137 12.11 20.69 3.87
CA SER A 137 11.92 20.01 5.14
C SER A 137 11.74 18.51 4.94
N ARG A 138 12.04 17.74 5.98
CA ARG A 138 11.76 16.31 6.02
C ARG A 138 10.29 15.99 5.84
N ASP A 139 9.40 16.85 6.34
CA ASP A 139 7.96 16.74 6.08
C ASP A 139 7.63 16.76 4.59
N HIS A 140 8.32 17.56 3.76
CA HIS A 140 8.10 17.52 2.32
C HIS A 140 8.44 16.15 1.72
N LEU A 141 9.46 15.45 2.25
CA LEU A 141 9.81 14.10 1.80
C LEU A 141 8.77 13.07 2.27
N LEU A 142 8.30 13.17 3.52
CA LEU A 142 7.23 12.32 4.05
C LEU A 142 5.95 12.44 3.20
N HIS A 143 5.51 13.67 2.96
CA HIS A 143 4.33 13.93 2.12
C HIS A 143 4.54 13.47 0.67
N LEU A 144 5.77 13.50 0.16
CA LEU A 144 6.07 13.14 -1.22
C LEU A 144 5.93 11.64 -1.37
N GLY A 145 6.57 10.88 -0.47
CA GLY A 145 6.44 9.43 -0.42
C GLY A 145 5.00 8.99 -0.21
N GLY A 146 4.28 9.59 0.74
CA GLY A 146 2.86 9.31 0.97
C GLY A 146 1.99 9.57 -0.26
N THR A 147 2.11 10.77 -0.87
CA THR A 147 1.34 11.12 -2.08
C THR A 147 1.62 10.18 -3.25
N LEU A 148 2.87 9.74 -3.41
CA LEU A 148 3.24 8.83 -4.49
C LEU A 148 2.71 7.41 -4.22
N LEU A 149 2.67 6.98 -2.95
CA LEU A 149 2.17 5.66 -2.55
C LEU A 149 0.67 5.47 -2.83
N GLU A 150 -0.11 6.54 -2.92
CA GLU A 150 -1.54 6.52 -3.35
C GLU A 150 -1.75 5.91 -4.76
N GLY A 151 -0.68 5.77 -5.55
CA GLY A 151 -0.72 4.99 -6.79
C GLY A 151 -1.04 3.50 -6.60
N SER A 152 -0.80 2.96 -5.39
CA SER A 152 -1.04 1.56 -5.04
C SER A 152 -2.51 1.18 -5.15
N ASP A 153 -3.38 1.98 -4.52
CA ASP A 153 -4.82 1.66 -4.42
C ASP A 153 -5.55 1.88 -5.73
N THR A 154 -5.25 2.96 -6.44
CA THR A 154 -5.86 3.25 -7.74
C THR A 154 -5.53 2.18 -8.79
N CYS A 155 -4.27 1.73 -8.85
CA CYS A 155 -3.89 0.63 -9.76
C CYS A 155 -4.46 -0.72 -9.30
N SER A 156 -4.50 -0.99 -7.99
CA SER A 156 -5.16 -2.19 -7.45
C SER A 156 -6.62 -2.26 -7.88
N ALA A 157 -7.37 -1.16 -7.73
CA ALA A 157 -8.77 -1.05 -8.13
C ALA A 157 -8.96 -1.26 -9.64
N ALA A 158 -8.09 -0.69 -10.48
CA ALA A 158 -8.12 -0.89 -11.93
C ALA A 158 -7.86 -2.36 -12.31
N LEU A 159 -6.89 -3.03 -11.69
CA LEU A 159 -6.62 -4.45 -11.91
C LEU A 159 -7.80 -5.33 -11.46
N GLN A 160 -8.43 -5.00 -10.35
CA GLN A 160 -9.63 -5.70 -9.87
C GLN A 160 -10.84 -5.49 -10.79
N ASN A 161 -11.04 -4.28 -11.31
CA ASN A 161 -12.04 -4.01 -12.34
C ASN A 161 -11.76 -4.78 -13.65
N ALA A 162 -10.49 -4.94 -14.04
CA ALA A 162 -10.13 -5.76 -15.19
C ALA A 162 -10.47 -7.24 -14.97
N VAL A 163 -10.15 -7.80 -13.81
CA VAL A 163 -10.54 -9.19 -13.43
C VAL A 163 -12.06 -9.34 -13.44
N TYR A 164 -12.79 -8.37 -12.87
CA TYR A 164 -14.26 -8.34 -12.88
C TYR A 164 -14.78 -8.42 -14.32
N THR A 165 -14.26 -7.56 -15.19
CA THR A 165 -14.64 -7.48 -16.60
C THR A 165 -14.35 -8.80 -17.34
N LEU A 166 -13.17 -9.40 -17.14
CA LEU A 166 -12.81 -10.70 -17.71
C LEU A 166 -13.78 -11.80 -17.26
N THR A 167 -14.25 -11.75 -16.01
CA THR A 167 -15.18 -12.73 -15.44
C THR A 167 -16.57 -12.64 -16.07
N ILE A 168 -17.06 -11.44 -16.35
CA ILE A 168 -18.44 -11.23 -16.83
C ILE A 168 -18.58 -11.18 -18.36
N PHE A 169 -17.48 -10.99 -19.11
CA PHE A 169 -17.47 -10.92 -20.57
C PHE A 169 -16.57 -12.02 -21.20
N PRO A 170 -17.04 -13.29 -21.24
CA PRO A 170 -16.24 -14.41 -21.73
C PRO A 170 -15.82 -14.27 -23.20
N GLU A 171 -16.66 -13.66 -24.04
CA GLU A 171 -16.35 -13.39 -25.45
C GLU A 171 -15.16 -12.45 -25.62
N ILE A 172 -15.06 -11.43 -24.76
CA ILE A 172 -13.96 -10.46 -24.75
C ILE A 172 -12.67 -11.14 -24.27
N GLN A 173 -12.76 -11.92 -23.20
CA GLN A 173 -11.63 -12.70 -22.68
C GLN A 173 -11.10 -13.67 -23.74
N ARG A 174 -11.95 -14.31 -24.53
CA ARG A 174 -11.52 -15.21 -25.61
C ARG A 174 -10.77 -14.48 -26.74
N LYS A 175 -11.16 -13.24 -27.06
CA LYS A 175 -10.43 -12.41 -28.03
C LYS A 175 -9.04 -12.01 -27.50
N LEU A 176 -8.91 -11.66 -26.22
CA LEU A 176 -7.62 -11.43 -25.57
C LEU A 176 -6.73 -12.68 -25.61
N HIS A 177 -7.30 -13.85 -25.31
CA HIS A 177 -6.59 -15.12 -25.38
C HIS A 177 -6.07 -15.42 -26.79
N ALA A 178 -6.85 -15.13 -27.83
CA ALA A 178 -6.42 -15.31 -29.22
C ALA A 178 -5.24 -14.39 -29.55
N GLU A 179 -5.35 -13.10 -29.26
CA GLU A 179 -4.26 -12.13 -29.49
C GLU A 179 -2.96 -12.53 -28.75
N LEU A 180 -3.09 -12.93 -27.48
CA LEU A 180 -1.94 -13.35 -26.67
C LEU A 180 -1.31 -14.65 -27.17
N ASN A 181 -2.10 -15.59 -27.67
CA ASN A 181 -1.57 -16.81 -28.29
C ASN A 181 -0.74 -16.49 -29.54
N ASP A 182 -1.21 -15.54 -30.36
CA ASP A 182 -0.56 -15.20 -31.63
C ASP A 182 0.73 -14.40 -31.40
N VAL A 183 0.76 -13.50 -30.42
CA VAL A 183 1.89 -12.60 -30.17
C VAL A 183 2.92 -13.17 -29.19
N VAL A 184 2.45 -13.78 -28.09
CA VAL A 184 3.31 -14.22 -26.98
C VAL A 184 3.62 -15.71 -27.08
N GLY A 185 2.63 -16.54 -27.43
CA GLY A 185 2.76 -18.00 -27.36
C GLY A 185 2.50 -18.54 -25.95
N ARG A 186 3.05 -19.73 -25.64
CA ARG A 186 2.81 -20.45 -24.35
C ARG A 186 4.08 -20.71 -23.54
N ASP A 187 5.23 -20.62 -24.20
CA ASP A 187 6.56 -20.96 -23.69
C ASP A 187 7.24 -19.79 -22.96
N ARG A 188 6.65 -18.58 -23.03
CA ARG A 188 7.14 -17.38 -22.34
C ARG A 188 6.00 -16.52 -21.82
N VAL A 189 6.24 -15.81 -20.73
CA VAL A 189 5.31 -14.80 -20.20
C VAL A 189 5.31 -13.53 -21.05
N PRO A 190 4.24 -12.71 -21.02
CA PRO A 190 4.24 -11.39 -21.64
C PRO A 190 5.38 -10.50 -21.17
N GLU A 191 6.05 -9.84 -22.12
CA GLU A 191 7.08 -8.83 -21.89
C GLU A 191 6.70 -7.48 -22.49
N TRP A 192 7.39 -6.42 -22.08
CA TRP A 192 7.16 -5.04 -22.54
C TRP A 192 7.16 -4.90 -24.07
N ASP A 193 8.07 -5.58 -24.76
CA ASP A 193 8.15 -5.56 -26.22
C ASP A 193 6.93 -6.21 -26.89
N ASN A 194 6.27 -7.15 -26.20
CA ASN A 194 5.04 -7.75 -26.71
C ASN A 194 3.88 -6.76 -26.66
N LEU A 195 3.81 -5.90 -25.63
CA LEU A 195 2.70 -4.95 -25.43
C LEU A 195 2.55 -3.98 -26.61
N LEU A 196 3.63 -3.69 -27.34
CA LEU A 196 3.57 -2.89 -28.58
C LEU A 196 2.64 -3.51 -29.63
N ASN A 197 2.54 -4.84 -29.64
CA ASN A 197 1.79 -5.62 -30.63
C ASN A 197 0.49 -6.21 -30.08
N LEU A 198 -0.03 -5.70 -28.96
CA LEU A 198 -1.31 -6.12 -28.35
C LEU A 198 -2.39 -5.02 -28.43
N PRO A 199 -2.86 -4.63 -29.63
CA PRO A 199 -3.85 -3.57 -29.78
C PRO A 199 -5.19 -3.88 -29.09
N TYR A 200 -5.66 -5.13 -29.11
CA TYR A 200 -6.93 -5.52 -28.47
C TYR A 200 -6.82 -5.47 -26.95
N LEU A 201 -5.69 -5.88 -26.37
CA LEU A 201 -5.38 -5.65 -24.95
C LEU A 201 -5.46 -4.17 -24.57
N LYS A 202 -4.83 -3.29 -25.35
CA LYS A 202 -4.87 -1.84 -25.08
C LYS A 202 -6.29 -1.30 -25.17
N ALA A 203 -7.05 -1.72 -26.17
CA ALA A 203 -8.45 -1.37 -26.34
C ALA A 203 -9.32 -1.86 -25.16
N PHE A 204 -9.07 -3.07 -24.66
CA PHE A 204 -9.71 -3.62 -23.47
C PHE A 204 -9.43 -2.77 -22.23
N ILE A 205 -8.18 -2.35 -22.02
CA ILE A 205 -7.79 -1.52 -20.86
C ILE A 205 -8.48 -0.16 -20.91
N GLU A 206 -8.50 0.49 -22.07
CA GLU A 206 -9.18 1.78 -22.23
C GLU A 206 -10.71 1.64 -22.08
N GLU A 207 -11.32 0.53 -22.50
CA GLU A 207 -12.74 0.26 -22.26
C GLU A 207 -13.04 -0.06 -20.79
N CYS A 208 -12.17 -0.76 -20.06
CA CYS A 208 -12.28 -0.88 -18.60
C CYS A 208 -12.28 0.49 -17.93
N ASN A 209 -11.36 1.38 -18.32
CA ASN A 209 -11.25 2.74 -17.79
C ASN A 209 -12.49 3.60 -18.12
N ARG A 210 -13.10 3.42 -19.29
CA ARG A 210 -14.32 4.13 -19.70
C ARG A 210 -15.54 3.60 -18.95
N TYR A 211 -15.71 2.28 -18.95
CA TYR A 211 -16.91 1.62 -18.43
C TYR A 211 -16.99 1.73 -16.91
N ARG A 212 -15.87 1.52 -16.21
CA ARG A 212 -15.76 1.63 -14.75
C ARG A 212 -14.50 2.42 -14.36
N PRO A 213 -14.52 3.76 -14.53
CA PRO A 213 -13.39 4.61 -14.14
C PRO A 213 -13.13 4.50 -12.64
N VAL A 214 -11.87 4.23 -12.27
CA VAL A 214 -11.46 4.15 -10.85
C VAL A 214 -11.78 5.44 -10.09
N GLY A 215 -11.66 6.60 -10.74
CA GLY A 215 -12.16 7.88 -10.21
C GLY A 215 -13.42 8.29 -10.98
N PRO A 216 -14.63 7.89 -10.56
CA PRO A 216 -15.87 8.28 -11.26
C PRO A 216 -16.15 9.77 -11.14
N LEU A 217 -15.70 10.38 -10.05
CA LEU A 217 -15.63 11.82 -9.86
C LEU A 217 -14.16 12.24 -9.79
N GLY A 218 -13.83 13.36 -10.45
CA GLY A 218 -12.54 14.00 -10.27
C GLY A 218 -12.41 14.60 -8.87
N LEU A 219 -11.17 14.83 -8.41
CA LEU A 219 -10.92 15.45 -7.11
C LEU A 219 -11.59 16.84 -7.02
N PRO A 220 -12.19 17.19 -5.87
CA PRO A 220 -12.93 18.43 -5.72
C PRO A 220 -12.03 19.66 -5.84
N HIS A 221 -12.56 20.70 -6.49
CA HIS A 221 -11.97 22.03 -6.54
C HIS A 221 -12.93 23.04 -5.92
N ALA A 222 -12.42 24.02 -5.18
CA ALA A 222 -13.23 25.13 -4.69
C ALA A 222 -13.04 26.36 -5.57
N MET A 223 -14.14 27.05 -5.90
CA MET A 223 -14.11 28.33 -6.60
C MET A 223 -13.43 29.39 -5.73
N SER A 224 -12.39 30.04 -6.25
CA SER A 224 -11.67 31.08 -5.49
C SER A 224 -12.41 32.43 -5.42
N LYS A 225 -13.39 32.63 -6.30
CA LYS A 225 -14.20 33.83 -6.46
C LYS A 225 -15.48 33.48 -7.21
N ASP A 226 -16.43 34.40 -7.18
CA ASP A 226 -17.60 34.36 -8.05
C ASP A 226 -17.17 34.43 -9.52
N GLU A 227 -17.73 33.54 -10.34
CA GLU A 227 -17.46 33.50 -11.77
C GLU A 227 -18.73 33.13 -12.54
N VAL A 228 -18.97 33.78 -13.67
CA VAL A 228 -20.09 33.46 -14.55
C VAL A 228 -19.57 32.69 -15.75
N ILE A 229 -19.98 31.43 -15.90
CA ILE A 229 -19.61 30.55 -17.01
C ILE A 229 -20.90 30.07 -17.67
N ASP A 230 -21.02 30.20 -18.99
CA ASP A 230 -22.20 29.80 -19.78
C ASP A 230 -23.54 30.31 -19.21
N SER A 231 -23.55 31.55 -18.70
CA SER A 231 -24.69 32.22 -18.05
C SER A 231 -25.07 31.70 -16.66
N TYR A 232 -24.29 30.80 -16.06
CA TYR A 232 -24.46 30.33 -14.69
C TYR A 232 -23.46 31.00 -13.75
N LEU A 233 -23.95 31.47 -12.60
CA LEU A 233 -23.09 31.96 -11.52
C LEU A 233 -22.56 30.78 -10.71
N TYR A 234 -21.25 30.63 -10.70
CA TYR A 234 -20.49 29.75 -9.81
C TYR A 234 -19.98 30.61 -8.65
N PRO A 235 -20.62 30.54 -7.47
CA PRO A 235 -20.23 31.39 -6.36
C PRO A 235 -18.88 30.96 -5.81
N LYS A 236 -18.18 31.92 -5.19
CA LYS A 236 -17.00 31.67 -4.37
C LYS A 236 -17.28 30.55 -3.37
N ASP A 237 -16.27 29.71 -3.14
CA ASP A 237 -16.27 28.57 -2.24
C ASP A 237 -17.19 27.41 -2.70
N ALA A 238 -17.86 27.50 -3.85
CA ALA A 238 -18.54 26.37 -4.45
C ALA A 238 -17.55 25.24 -4.75
N VAL A 239 -17.90 24.02 -4.34
CA VAL A 239 -17.12 22.82 -4.62
C VAL A 239 -17.58 22.21 -5.94
N ILE A 240 -16.63 22.04 -6.86
CA ILE A 240 -16.83 21.53 -8.21
C ILE A 240 -16.18 20.16 -8.32
N PHE A 241 -16.97 19.18 -8.75
CA PHE A 241 -16.51 17.85 -9.13
C PHE A 241 -16.60 17.71 -10.65
N THR A 242 -15.58 17.11 -11.27
CA THR A 242 -15.68 16.67 -12.66
C THR A 242 -16.37 15.31 -12.69
N ASN A 243 -17.52 15.19 -13.35
CA ASN A 243 -18.22 13.90 -13.47
C ASN A 243 -17.62 13.05 -14.59
N ILE A 244 -16.50 12.38 -14.30
CA ILE A 244 -15.75 11.57 -15.27
C ILE A 244 -16.61 10.39 -15.76
N TYR A 245 -17.35 9.73 -14.86
CA TYR A 245 -18.27 8.64 -15.23
C TYR A 245 -19.33 9.13 -16.22
N GLY A 246 -20.02 10.23 -15.92
CA GLY A 246 -21.01 10.83 -16.81
C GLY A 246 -20.42 11.27 -18.15
N MET A 247 -19.19 11.80 -18.14
CA MET A 247 -18.47 12.11 -19.38
C MET A 247 -18.22 10.84 -20.22
N PHE A 248 -17.84 9.72 -19.61
CA PHE A 248 -17.60 8.44 -20.30
C PHE A 248 -18.87 7.71 -20.76
N HIS A 249 -20.05 8.14 -20.27
CA HIS A 249 -21.36 7.58 -20.64
C HIS A 249 -22.21 8.57 -21.45
N ASP A 250 -21.61 9.64 -21.94
CA ASP A 250 -22.29 10.66 -22.73
C ASP A 250 -22.58 10.18 -24.15
N GLU A 251 -23.85 9.96 -24.48
CA GLU A 251 -24.34 9.51 -25.78
C GLU A 251 -23.96 10.45 -26.94
N ARG A 252 -23.57 11.69 -26.67
CA ARG A 252 -23.03 12.59 -27.71
C ARG A 252 -21.70 12.09 -28.25
N TYR A 253 -20.93 11.34 -27.44
CA TYR A 253 -19.57 10.91 -27.77
C TYR A 253 -19.41 9.40 -27.88
N PHE A 254 -20.22 8.60 -27.18
CA PHE A 254 -20.13 7.14 -27.22
C PHE A 254 -21.40 6.53 -27.78
N ASP A 255 -21.25 5.63 -28.76
CA ASP A 255 -22.34 4.76 -29.20
C ASP A 255 -22.51 3.64 -28.18
N HIS A 256 -23.74 3.41 -27.72
CA HIS A 256 -24.08 2.42 -26.70
C HIS A 256 -23.18 2.53 -25.45
N PRO A 257 -23.23 3.66 -24.70
CA PRO A 257 -22.31 3.92 -23.59
C PRO A 257 -22.38 2.87 -22.47
N GLU A 258 -23.55 2.25 -22.27
CA GLU A 258 -23.78 1.20 -21.28
C GLU A 258 -23.26 -0.19 -21.71
N GLU A 259 -22.77 -0.34 -22.95
CA GLU A 259 -22.23 -1.60 -23.45
C GLU A 259 -20.70 -1.60 -23.39
N PHE A 260 -20.12 -2.72 -22.95
CA PHE A 260 -18.67 -2.94 -22.92
C PHE A 260 -18.18 -3.40 -24.30
N ILE A 261 -17.58 -2.48 -25.07
CA ILE A 261 -17.16 -2.69 -26.46
C ILE A 261 -15.71 -2.19 -26.65
N PRO A 262 -14.68 -3.04 -26.43
CA PRO A 262 -13.29 -2.66 -26.65
C PRO A 262 -13.01 -2.15 -28.07
N GLU A 263 -13.69 -2.71 -29.08
CA GLU A 263 -13.48 -2.39 -30.49
C GLU A 263 -13.57 -0.90 -30.81
N ARG A 264 -14.32 -0.12 -30.02
CA ARG A 264 -14.40 1.34 -30.21
C ARG A 264 -13.02 2.00 -30.16
N PHE A 265 -12.11 1.50 -29.33
CA PHE A 265 -10.74 2.01 -29.19
C PHE A 265 -9.76 1.49 -30.26
N LEU A 266 -10.18 0.50 -31.05
CA LEU A 266 -9.43 0.06 -32.24
C LEU A 266 -9.80 0.90 -33.46
N GLU A 267 -11.07 1.27 -33.57
CA GLU A 267 -11.61 1.95 -34.75
C GLU A 267 -11.43 3.47 -34.71
N ARG A 268 -11.42 4.06 -33.50
CA ARG A 268 -11.48 5.51 -33.31
C ARG A 268 -10.53 6.00 -32.21
N PRO A 269 -9.89 7.17 -32.40
CA PRO A 269 -9.22 7.85 -31.30
C PRO A 269 -10.17 8.03 -30.12
N PHE A 270 -9.70 7.77 -28.90
CA PHE A 270 -10.46 7.92 -27.65
C PHE A 270 -11.74 7.06 -27.54
N GLY A 271 -12.03 6.18 -28.49
CA GLY A 271 -13.24 5.37 -28.49
C GLY A 271 -14.54 6.12 -28.79
N ILE A 272 -14.44 7.34 -29.34
CA ILE A 272 -15.60 8.24 -29.55
C ILE A 272 -16.15 8.20 -30.98
N LYS A 273 -17.38 8.71 -31.15
CA LYS A 273 -18.07 8.86 -32.43
C LYS A 273 -17.25 9.71 -33.41
N LYS A 274 -17.48 9.47 -34.70
CA LYS A 274 -16.90 10.27 -35.77
C LYS A 274 -17.49 11.69 -35.76
N GLY A 275 -16.64 12.72 -35.84
CA GLY A 275 -17.07 14.12 -36.00
C GLY A 275 -17.28 14.86 -34.67
N VAL A 276 -16.84 14.29 -33.56
CA VAL A 276 -16.80 14.93 -32.23
C VAL A 276 -15.39 14.86 -31.61
N ASP A 277 -14.39 14.57 -32.44
CA ASP A 277 -13.00 14.34 -32.08
C ASP A 277 -12.16 15.62 -31.95
N ASP A 278 -12.72 16.76 -32.36
CA ASP A 278 -12.15 18.10 -32.20
C ASP A 278 -12.45 18.72 -30.83
N ASP A 279 -13.32 18.11 -30.02
CA ASP A 279 -13.63 18.59 -28.68
C ASP A 279 -12.43 18.43 -27.73
N PRO A 280 -11.82 19.53 -27.25
CA PRO A 280 -10.66 19.47 -26.37
C PRO A 280 -10.94 18.83 -25.00
N ALA A 281 -12.22 18.68 -24.62
CA ALA A 281 -12.61 17.95 -23.42
C ALA A 281 -12.40 16.42 -23.56
N ARG A 282 -12.25 15.90 -24.78
CA ARG A 282 -12.05 14.47 -25.06
C ARG A 282 -10.59 14.16 -25.35
N ARG A 283 -9.97 13.37 -24.46
CA ARG A 283 -8.54 13.03 -24.51
C ARG A 283 -8.23 11.69 -23.85
N LEU A 284 -7.15 11.03 -24.29
CA LEU A 284 -6.73 9.71 -23.81
C LEU A 284 -6.46 9.64 -22.30
N ASN A 285 -6.10 10.77 -21.67
CA ASN A 285 -5.76 10.83 -20.26
C ASN A 285 -6.85 11.49 -19.41
N MET A 286 -8.11 11.47 -19.86
CA MET A 286 -9.23 12.07 -19.13
C MET A 286 -9.39 11.49 -17.72
N LEU A 287 -9.25 10.17 -17.57
CA LEU A 287 -9.26 9.46 -16.28
C LEU A 287 -8.22 10.01 -15.28
N PHE A 288 -7.11 10.54 -15.79
CA PHE A 288 -5.98 11.01 -14.99
C PHE A 288 -6.07 12.49 -14.60
N GLY A 289 -7.23 13.12 -14.76
CA GLY A 289 -7.43 14.54 -14.48
C GLY A 289 -6.74 15.46 -15.49
N ALA A 290 -6.80 16.78 -15.30
CA ALA A 290 -6.42 17.78 -16.31
C ALA A 290 -5.48 18.88 -15.78
N GLY A 291 -4.86 19.60 -16.71
CA GLY A 291 -4.11 20.84 -16.45
C GLY A 291 -2.93 20.66 -15.49
N ARG A 292 -2.64 21.69 -14.69
CA ARG A 292 -1.55 21.68 -13.68
C ARG A 292 -1.72 20.58 -12.62
N ARG A 293 -2.91 19.97 -12.53
CA ARG A 293 -3.27 18.96 -11.55
C ARG A 293 -3.34 17.54 -12.12
N VAL A 294 -3.03 17.32 -13.41
CA VAL A 294 -2.94 15.99 -14.04
C VAL A 294 -2.07 15.02 -13.23
N CYS A 295 -2.45 13.74 -13.25
CA CYS A 295 -1.76 12.70 -12.50
C CYS A 295 -0.28 12.59 -12.91
N PRO A 296 0.67 12.72 -11.97
CA PRO A 296 2.09 12.52 -12.26
C PRO A 296 2.44 11.04 -12.50
N GLY A 297 1.64 10.10 -11.98
CA GLY A 297 1.85 8.66 -12.09
C GLY A 297 1.27 7.99 -13.34
N ILE A 298 0.82 8.75 -14.34
CA ILE A 298 0.15 8.19 -15.52
C ILE A 298 1.00 7.15 -16.27
N VAL A 299 2.31 7.40 -16.42
CA VAL A 299 3.23 6.50 -17.15
C VAL A 299 3.38 5.18 -16.38
N LEU A 300 3.67 5.27 -15.08
CA LEU A 300 3.78 4.11 -14.19
C LEU A 300 2.49 3.29 -14.14
N ALA A 301 1.35 3.96 -13.99
CA ALA A 301 0.05 3.32 -13.95
C ALA A 301 -0.25 2.58 -15.26
N LYS A 302 -0.08 3.23 -16.42
CA LYS A 302 -0.32 2.58 -17.72
C LYS A 302 0.56 1.34 -17.91
N ALA A 303 1.86 1.46 -17.66
CA ALA A 303 2.77 0.32 -17.73
C ALA A 303 2.33 -0.82 -16.80
N THR A 304 1.95 -0.49 -15.55
CA THR A 304 1.48 -1.45 -14.55
C THR A 304 0.22 -2.18 -14.99
N LEU A 305 -0.78 -1.45 -15.51
CA LEU A 305 -2.02 -2.05 -15.98
C LEU A 305 -1.78 -2.93 -17.21
N GLU A 306 -1.02 -2.45 -18.19
CA GLU A 306 -0.75 -3.21 -19.41
C GLU A 306 -0.05 -4.54 -19.12
N ILE A 307 1.04 -4.55 -18.34
CA ILE A 307 1.78 -5.80 -18.08
C ILE A 307 0.98 -6.78 -17.22
N ASN A 308 0.28 -6.32 -16.18
CA ASN A 308 -0.44 -7.21 -15.29
C ASN A 308 -1.71 -7.75 -15.94
N ILE A 309 -2.44 -6.94 -16.71
CA ILE A 309 -3.63 -7.41 -17.42
C ILE A 309 -3.22 -8.37 -18.54
N ALA A 310 -2.10 -8.12 -19.25
CA ALA A 310 -1.53 -9.08 -20.19
C ALA A 310 -1.22 -10.41 -19.49
N ASN A 311 -0.53 -10.36 -18.34
CA ASN A 311 -0.18 -11.54 -17.56
C ASN A 311 -1.43 -12.31 -17.09
N PHE A 312 -2.45 -11.63 -16.57
CA PHE A 312 -3.69 -12.25 -16.13
C PHE A 312 -4.39 -12.97 -17.29
N ALA A 313 -4.61 -12.29 -18.42
CA ALA A 313 -5.25 -12.88 -19.58
C ALA A 313 -4.40 -13.98 -20.23
N TRP A 314 -3.07 -13.88 -20.14
CA TRP A 314 -2.16 -14.89 -20.70
C TRP A 314 -2.11 -16.15 -19.85
N GLY A 315 -2.11 -16.04 -18.51
CA GLY A 315 -1.93 -17.19 -17.62
C GLY A 315 -3.24 -17.88 -17.23
N PHE A 316 -4.35 -17.15 -17.20
CA PHE A 316 -5.58 -17.60 -16.57
C PHE A 316 -6.84 -17.36 -17.41
N GLU A 317 -7.85 -18.17 -17.10
CA GLU A 317 -9.24 -17.99 -17.46
C GLU A 317 -10.02 -17.63 -16.18
N PHE A 318 -10.76 -16.51 -16.23
CA PHE A 318 -11.60 -16.03 -15.15
C PHE A 318 -13.06 -16.33 -15.47
N LEU A 319 -13.71 -17.10 -14.60
CA LEU A 319 -15.08 -17.58 -14.79
C LEU A 319 -15.95 -17.22 -13.58
N PRO A 320 -17.26 -16.98 -13.79
CA PRO A 320 -18.20 -16.85 -12.68
C PRO A 320 -18.24 -18.15 -11.87
N LEU A 321 -18.68 -18.05 -10.62
CA LEU A 321 -19.05 -19.25 -9.86
C LEU A 321 -20.16 -20.03 -10.57
N VAL A 322 -20.29 -21.30 -10.25
CA VAL A 322 -21.42 -22.11 -10.70
C VAL A 322 -22.30 -22.39 -9.49
N ASP A 323 -23.57 -22.03 -9.58
CA ASP A 323 -24.55 -22.39 -8.56
C ASP A 323 -24.69 -23.91 -8.51
N ALA A 324 -24.45 -24.49 -7.33
CA ALA A 324 -24.38 -25.93 -7.15
C ALA A 324 -25.72 -26.66 -7.42
N ILE A 325 -26.84 -25.93 -7.37
CA ILE A 325 -28.19 -26.48 -7.52
C ILE A 325 -28.66 -26.33 -8.97
N SER A 326 -28.58 -25.14 -9.55
CA SER A 326 -29.08 -24.83 -10.89
C SER A 326 -28.05 -25.07 -12.00
N GLY A 327 -26.77 -25.21 -11.66
CA GLY A 327 -25.68 -25.33 -12.64
C GLY A 327 -25.41 -24.06 -13.45
N LYS A 328 -26.03 -22.92 -13.09
CA LYS A 328 -25.88 -21.64 -13.80
C LYS A 328 -24.74 -20.81 -13.22
N GLY A 329 -24.17 -19.95 -14.06
CA GLY A 329 -23.17 -18.97 -13.63
C GLY A 329 -23.75 -17.95 -12.64
N VAL A 330 -23.08 -17.75 -11.51
CA VAL A 330 -23.34 -16.68 -10.55
C VAL A 330 -22.35 -15.56 -10.83
N TYR A 331 -22.85 -14.50 -11.45
CA TYR A 331 -22.04 -13.35 -11.84
C TYR A 331 -21.93 -12.35 -10.69
N PRO A 332 -20.74 -11.76 -10.49
CA PRO A 332 -20.58 -10.71 -9.50
C PRO A 332 -21.43 -9.48 -9.87
N SER A 333 -22.03 -8.85 -8.87
CA SER A 333 -22.89 -7.67 -9.04
C SER A 333 -22.13 -6.53 -9.73
N LEU A 334 -22.83 -5.82 -10.63
CA LEU A 334 -22.32 -4.63 -11.30
C LEU A 334 -22.30 -3.39 -10.39
N ASP A 335 -22.96 -3.44 -9.24
CA ASP A 335 -23.22 -2.26 -8.39
C ASP A 335 -22.55 -2.34 -7.02
N THR A 336 -21.74 -3.37 -6.78
CA THR A 336 -21.16 -3.63 -5.46
C THR A 336 -19.72 -3.12 -5.37
N TYR A 337 -19.58 -1.87 -4.94
CA TYR A 337 -18.31 -1.17 -4.78
C TYR A 337 -17.97 -0.93 -3.30
N ALA A 338 -16.68 -0.87 -2.99
CA ALA A 338 -16.20 -0.51 -1.66
C ALA A 338 -16.41 0.99 -1.39
N PRO A 339 -16.66 1.39 -0.13
CA PRO A 339 -16.69 2.78 0.28
C PRO A 339 -15.36 3.51 -0.01
N GLY A 340 -15.42 4.79 -0.39
CA GLY A 340 -14.24 5.63 -0.60
C GLY A 340 -14.30 6.50 -1.86
N ILE A 341 -13.19 7.17 -2.17
CA ILE A 341 -13.08 8.04 -3.36
C ILE A 341 -12.88 7.28 -4.67
N THR A 342 -12.56 5.98 -4.60
CA THR A 342 -12.33 5.12 -5.76
C THR A 342 -13.48 4.15 -5.97
N ALA A 343 -13.85 3.92 -7.24
CA ALA A 343 -14.78 2.86 -7.63
C ALA A 343 -14.06 1.50 -7.64
N THR A 344 -13.73 1.00 -6.46
CA THR A 344 -13.11 -0.33 -6.26
C THR A 344 -14.18 -1.39 -6.10
N PRO A 345 -14.26 -2.43 -6.97
CA PRO A 345 -15.26 -3.48 -6.80
C PRO A 345 -14.99 -4.22 -5.48
N GLN A 346 -16.04 -4.55 -4.72
CA GLN A 346 -15.84 -5.40 -3.54
C GLN A 346 -15.32 -6.77 -3.99
N ALA A 347 -14.51 -7.42 -3.14
CA ALA A 347 -14.03 -8.76 -3.42
C ALA A 347 -15.21 -9.69 -3.74
N PHE A 348 -15.14 -10.34 -4.90
CA PHE A 348 -16.21 -11.20 -5.38
C PHE A 348 -15.69 -12.60 -5.66
N PRO A 349 -16.53 -13.64 -5.49
CA PRO A 349 -16.12 -14.99 -5.82
C PRO A 349 -15.87 -15.15 -7.33
N VAL A 350 -14.71 -15.69 -7.68
CA VAL A 350 -14.28 -15.94 -9.06
C VAL A 350 -13.60 -17.29 -9.17
N ARG A 351 -13.88 -18.03 -10.23
CA ARG A 351 -13.13 -19.24 -10.59
C ARG A 351 -11.98 -18.85 -11.48
N ILE A 352 -10.76 -19.05 -11.00
CA ILE A 352 -9.53 -18.79 -11.74
C ILE A 352 -8.98 -20.14 -12.19
N ILE A 353 -8.83 -20.35 -13.49
CA ILE A 353 -8.35 -21.60 -14.06
C ILE A 353 -7.07 -21.29 -14.86
N PRO A 354 -5.93 -21.92 -14.56
CA PRO A 354 -4.76 -21.80 -15.43
C PRO A 354 -5.08 -22.28 -16.84
N ARG A 355 -4.65 -21.55 -17.87
CA ARG A 355 -4.99 -21.87 -19.27
C ARG A 355 -4.37 -23.20 -19.73
N SER A 356 -3.22 -23.59 -19.16
CA SER A 356 -2.67 -24.94 -19.26
C SER A 356 -1.58 -25.18 -18.21
N GLU A 357 -1.20 -26.45 -18.03
CA GLU A 357 -0.02 -26.84 -17.24
C GLU A 357 1.28 -26.20 -17.74
N GLU A 358 1.38 -25.96 -19.05
CA GLU A 358 2.53 -25.27 -19.65
C GLU A 358 2.65 -23.83 -19.14
N HIS A 359 1.54 -23.09 -19.06
CA HIS A 359 1.54 -21.74 -18.51
C HIS A 359 2.01 -21.74 -17.05
N ILE A 360 1.55 -22.69 -16.23
CA ILE A 360 1.99 -22.81 -14.82
C ILE A 360 3.50 -23.04 -14.74
N ARG A 361 4.03 -23.97 -15.54
CA ARG A 361 5.49 -24.25 -15.56
C ARG A 361 6.29 -23.04 -15.99
N THR A 362 5.83 -22.31 -17.00
CA THR A 362 6.48 -21.08 -17.46
C THR A 362 6.46 -20.00 -16.37
N ILE A 363 5.33 -19.79 -15.69
CA ILE A 363 5.23 -18.86 -14.55
C ILE A 363 6.20 -19.25 -13.43
N GLN A 364 6.25 -20.53 -13.07
CA GLN A 364 7.13 -21.06 -12.04
C GLN A 364 8.61 -20.85 -12.40
N ALA A 365 9.02 -21.24 -13.61
CA ALA A 365 10.39 -21.09 -14.07
C ALA A 365 10.82 -19.62 -14.07
N GLN A 366 9.94 -18.72 -14.51
CA GLN A 366 10.20 -17.28 -14.46
C GLN A 366 10.35 -16.79 -13.02
N PHE A 367 9.46 -17.21 -12.12
CA PHE A 367 9.53 -16.85 -10.70
C PHE A 367 10.84 -17.31 -10.06
N GLU A 368 11.22 -18.57 -10.25
CA GLU A 368 12.47 -19.14 -9.72
C GLU A 368 13.71 -18.38 -10.23
N SER A 369 13.73 -18.02 -11.52
CA SER A 369 14.82 -17.25 -12.11
C SER A 369 14.96 -15.85 -11.50
N LEU A 370 13.82 -15.17 -11.26
CA LEU A 370 13.80 -13.80 -10.78
C LEU A 370 13.97 -13.69 -9.26
N GLN A 371 13.63 -14.71 -8.47
CA GLN A 371 13.94 -14.72 -7.03
C GLN A 371 15.46 -14.63 -6.78
N ILE A 372 16.28 -15.23 -7.64
CA ILE A 372 17.74 -15.13 -7.55
C ILE A 372 18.19 -13.69 -7.82
N ALA A 373 17.63 -13.03 -8.83
CA ALA A 373 17.95 -11.64 -9.17
C ALA A 373 17.49 -10.67 -8.07
N LEU A 374 16.25 -10.81 -7.59
CA LEU A 374 15.69 -10.00 -6.50
C LEU A 374 16.45 -10.16 -5.19
N SER A 375 16.87 -11.38 -4.87
CA SER A 375 17.71 -11.63 -3.69
C SER A 375 19.03 -10.87 -3.79
N ARG A 376 19.61 -10.71 -4.98
CA ARG A 376 20.83 -9.90 -5.16
C ARG A 376 20.57 -8.40 -5.03
N MET A 377 19.43 -7.91 -5.54
CA MET A 377 19.06 -6.49 -5.47
C MET A 377 18.79 -6.02 -4.03
N TYR A 378 18.20 -6.88 -3.18
CA TYR A 378 17.77 -6.50 -1.83
C TYR A 378 18.62 -7.09 -0.69
N ASN A 379 19.41 -8.16 -0.90
CA ASN A 379 20.33 -8.70 0.13
C ASN A 379 21.71 -8.02 0.14
N SER A 380 21.87 -6.84 -0.48
CA SER A 380 23.00 -5.95 -0.23
C SER A 380 22.87 -5.19 1.10
N GLN A 381 21.79 -5.41 1.87
CA GLN A 381 21.70 -4.95 3.26
C GLN A 381 22.59 -5.81 4.17
N PRO A 382 23.49 -5.22 4.98
CA PRO A 382 24.19 -5.94 6.01
C PRO A 382 23.12 -6.37 7.03
N ASN A 383 23.00 -7.69 7.22
CA ASN A 383 22.18 -8.37 8.22
C ASN A 383 21.66 -7.45 9.34
N LEU A 384 20.45 -6.91 9.18
CA LEU A 384 19.65 -6.50 10.33
C LEU A 384 19.26 -7.79 11.05
N LEU A 385 19.70 -7.90 12.29
CA LEU A 385 19.67 -9.08 13.16
C LEU A 385 18.42 -9.96 12.98
N ASP A 386 18.64 -11.27 12.96
CA ASP A 386 17.61 -12.32 12.90
C ASP A 386 16.45 -12.00 13.88
N HIS A 387 15.21 -12.06 13.38
CA HIS A 387 13.98 -11.92 14.15
C HIS A 387 13.93 -12.81 15.41
N GLN A 388 14.71 -13.88 15.44
CA GLN A 388 14.88 -14.75 16.61
C GLN A 388 15.70 -14.08 17.72
N GLN A 389 16.72 -13.28 17.38
CA GLN A 389 17.55 -12.55 18.35
C GLN A 389 16.79 -11.38 18.98
N LEU A 390 16.01 -10.62 18.20
CA LEU A 390 15.15 -9.55 18.74
C LEU A 390 14.05 -10.07 19.66
N ARG A 391 13.46 -11.24 19.32
CA ARG A 391 12.52 -11.94 20.20
C ARG A 391 13.17 -12.38 21.50
N ASN A 392 14.40 -12.91 21.46
CA ASN A 392 15.12 -13.34 22.66
C ASN A 392 15.42 -12.17 23.61
N VAL A 393 15.73 -10.98 23.08
CA VAL A 393 15.95 -9.78 23.91
C VAL A 393 14.65 -9.35 24.59
N GLN A 394 13.54 -9.22 23.85
CA GLN A 394 12.25 -8.83 24.42
C GLN A 394 11.70 -9.86 25.44
N PHE A 395 11.92 -11.16 25.19
CA PHE A 395 11.50 -12.23 26.10
C PHE A 395 12.28 -12.19 27.42
N THR A 396 13.58 -11.94 27.36
CA THR A 396 14.45 -11.92 28.56
C THR A 396 14.13 -10.73 29.46
N THR A 397 13.92 -9.53 28.88
CA THR A 397 13.52 -8.34 29.64
C THR A 397 12.13 -8.49 30.28
N THR A 398 11.19 -9.13 29.57
CA THR A 398 9.83 -9.38 30.08
C THR A 398 9.82 -10.43 31.20
N ASN A 399 10.65 -11.46 31.13
CA ASN A 399 10.73 -12.48 32.18
C ASN A 399 11.37 -11.94 33.47
N ILE A 400 12.39 -11.07 33.38
CA ILE A 400 12.97 -10.40 34.56
C ILE A 400 11.90 -9.55 35.27
N LEU A 401 11.05 -8.86 34.51
CA LEU A 401 9.93 -8.07 35.04
C LEU A 401 8.85 -8.92 35.71
N ILE A 402 8.52 -10.09 35.15
CA ILE A 402 7.51 -11.00 35.68
C ILE A 402 8.01 -11.68 36.96
N GLU A 403 9.28 -12.09 37.03
CA GLU A 403 9.86 -12.71 38.23
C GLU A 403 9.99 -11.73 39.41
N ALA A 404 10.39 -10.48 39.14
CA ALA A 404 10.40 -9.41 40.16
C ALA A 404 8.99 -9.14 40.73
N PHE A 405 7.95 -9.28 39.90
CA PHE A 405 6.56 -9.10 40.29
C PHE A 405 6.00 -10.34 41.04
N ALA A 406 6.38 -11.54 40.61
CA ALA A 406 5.94 -12.80 41.21
C ALA A 406 6.55 -13.07 42.60
N ALA A 407 7.71 -12.48 42.91
CA ALA A 407 8.34 -12.56 44.23
C ALA A 407 7.65 -11.74 45.33
N GLY A 408 6.57 -11.00 45.03
CA GLY A 408 5.68 -10.38 46.03
C GLY A 408 6.26 -9.19 46.81
N ASN A 409 7.50 -8.77 46.52
CA ASN A 409 8.17 -7.69 47.24
C ASN A 409 8.44 -6.49 46.32
N LEU A 410 7.39 -5.72 46.02
CA LEU A 410 7.54 -4.41 45.37
C LEU A 410 8.04 -3.31 46.33
N PHE A 411 8.27 -3.66 47.60
CA PHE A 411 8.75 -2.74 48.63
C PHE A 411 9.84 -3.42 49.47
N THR A 412 11.02 -3.59 48.89
CA THR A 412 12.38 -3.69 49.49
C THR A 412 13.30 -4.41 48.51
N LEU A 413 13.62 -3.75 47.39
CA LEU A 413 14.62 -4.25 46.46
C LEU A 413 16.00 -3.78 46.91
N ASN A 414 16.65 -4.58 47.74
CA ASN A 414 18.09 -4.51 48.00
C ASN A 414 18.75 -5.87 47.69
N ASP A 415 18.23 -6.57 46.67
CA ASP A 415 18.72 -7.88 46.26
C ASP A 415 19.83 -7.71 45.21
N GLU A 416 21.08 -7.67 45.68
CA GLU A 416 22.31 -7.58 44.87
C GLU A 416 22.33 -8.60 43.71
N THR A 417 21.60 -9.71 43.84
CA THR A 417 21.51 -10.79 42.83
C THR A 417 20.80 -10.35 41.55
N LEU A 418 19.71 -9.58 41.68
CA LEU A 418 18.94 -9.06 40.55
C LEU A 418 19.70 -7.95 39.83
N GLN A 419 20.35 -7.07 40.60
CA GLN A 419 21.17 -5.99 40.07
C GLN A 419 22.36 -6.54 39.26
N ARG A 420 23.06 -7.54 39.80
CA ARG A 420 24.19 -8.18 39.10
C ARG A 420 23.77 -8.92 37.82
N ARG A 421 22.55 -9.48 37.79
CA ARG A 421 21.99 -10.11 36.57
C ARG A 421 21.58 -9.08 35.53
N ALA A 422 20.99 -7.96 35.94
CA ALA A 422 20.69 -6.84 35.05
C ALA A 422 21.98 -6.23 34.47
N GLU A 423 23.03 -6.07 35.28
CA GLU A 423 24.35 -5.60 34.83
C GLU A 423 25.02 -6.57 33.85
N ASN A 424 24.95 -7.89 34.11
CA ASN A 424 25.46 -8.90 33.18
C ASN A 424 24.67 -8.89 31.85
N HIS A 425 23.36 -8.71 31.89
CA HIS A 425 22.53 -8.62 30.70
C HIS A 425 22.83 -7.35 29.90
N LEU A 426 23.01 -6.21 30.57
CA LEU A 426 23.45 -4.94 30.00
C LEU A 426 24.85 -5.06 29.35
N GLY A 427 25.77 -5.78 29.98
CA GLY A 427 27.09 -6.08 29.42
C GLY A 427 27.02 -6.95 28.15
N TRP A 428 26.13 -7.95 28.13
CA TRP A 428 25.88 -8.75 26.92
C TRP A 428 25.27 -7.91 25.79
N VAL A 429 24.27 -7.07 26.08
CA VAL A 429 23.62 -6.14 25.13
C VAL A 429 24.64 -5.14 24.58
N SER A 430 25.50 -4.58 25.43
CA SER A 430 26.57 -3.65 25.07
C SER A 430 27.61 -4.26 24.14
N ASN A 431 27.93 -5.55 24.30
CA ASN A 431 28.97 -6.22 23.53
C ASN A 431 28.44 -6.90 22.25
N SER A 432 27.13 -7.10 22.12
CA SER A 432 26.51 -7.86 21.02
C SER A 432 25.73 -7.01 20.02
N LEU A 433 25.48 -5.73 20.32
CA LEU A 433 24.66 -4.83 19.50
C LEU A 433 25.40 -3.51 19.27
N ASP A 434 25.71 -3.17 18.02
CA ASP A 434 26.40 -1.92 17.69
C ASP A 434 25.41 -0.78 17.38
N SER A 435 25.57 0.31 18.16
CA SER A 435 25.01 1.66 18.03
C SER A 435 23.47 1.88 18.07
N ALA A 436 23.09 3.07 18.57
CA ALA A 436 21.75 3.63 18.82
C ALA A 436 20.71 2.77 19.59
N GLN A 437 20.35 1.59 19.11
CA GLN A 437 19.32 0.72 19.71
C GLN A 437 19.79 0.07 21.01
N ALA A 438 21.07 -0.29 21.09
CA ALA A 438 21.69 -0.70 22.35
C ALA A 438 21.57 0.40 23.42
N ARG A 439 21.66 1.69 23.03
CA ARG A 439 21.52 2.81 23.96
C ARG A 439 20.09 2.98 24.45
N VAL A 440 19.08 2.73 23.62
CA VAL A 440 17.66 2.77 24.01
C VAL A 440 17.33 1.62 24.98
N VAL A 441 17.79 0.40 24.70
CA VAL A 441 17.59 -0.76 25.58
C VAL A 441 18.34 -0.59 26.90
N ILE A 442 19.56 -0.07 26.86
CA ILE A 442 20.35 0.28 28.05
C ILE A 442 19.65 1.40 28.84
N ALA A 443 19.11 2.43 28.19
CA ALA A 443 18.40 3.52 28.84
C ALA A 443 17.09 3.06 29.49
N GLN A 444 16.29 2.23 28.81
CA GLN A 444 15.07 1.64 29.36
C GLN A 444 15.37 0.76 30.58
N THR A 445 16.41 -0.05 30.51
CA THR A 445 16.83 -0.92 31.62
C THR A 445 17.39 -0.11 32.79
N ARG A 446 18.16 0.98 32.53
CA ARG A 446 18.66 1.89 33.57
C ARG A 446 17.56 2.73 34.23
N CYS A 447 16.58 3.21 33.46
CA CYS A 447 15.38 3.87 34.01
C CYS A 447 14.61 2.94 34.95
N LEU A 448 14.52 1.66 34.59
CA LEU A 448 13.83 0.66 35.41
C LEU A 448 14.53 0.42 36.76
N VAL A 449 15.87 0.35 36.76
CA VAL A 449 16.68 0.24 38.00
C VAL A 449 16.54 1.50 38.86
N LEU A 450 16.51 2.69 38.24
CA LEU A 450 16.32 3.96 38.94
C LEU A 450 14.94 4.07 39.61
N VAL A 451 13.87 3.64 38.93
CA VAL A 451 12.50 3.63 39.48
C VAL A 451 12.38 2.70 40.69
N THR A 452 13.11 1.58 40.73
CA THR A 452 13.12 0.66 41.89
C THR A 452 13.96 1.16 43.07
N SER A 453 14.75 2.22 42.89
CA SER A 453 15.69 2.75 43.89
C SER A 453 15.29 4.11 44.49
N CYS A 454 14.13 4.66 44.11
CA CYS A 454 13.67 5.99 44.52
C CYS A 454 12.63 5.89 45.66
N PRO A 455 12.92 6.36 46.89
CA PRO A 455 11.95 6.37 47.98
C PRO A 455 11.14 7.67 47.94
N LEU A 456 10.03 7.69 47.20
CA LEU A 456 9.08 8.80 47.24
C LEU A 456 7.71 8.31 47.75
N SER A 457 7.34 8.81 48.93
CA SER A 457 6.05 8.56 49.57
C SER A 457 4.93 9.27 48.80
N LEU A 458 4.05 8.50 48.18
CA LEU A 458 2.76 8.99 47.69
C LEU A 458 1.67 8.58 48.68
N ALA A 459 1.46 9.45 49.67
CA ALA A 459 0.21 9.52 50.41
C ALA A 459 -0.83 10.28 49.56
N ALA A 460 -2.09 9.84 49.65
CA ALA A 460 -3.30 10.50 49.18
C ALA A 460 -3.55 10.55 47.66
N ALA A 461 -4.11 9.45 47.14
CA ALA A 461 -5.22 9.53 46.20
C ALA A 461 -6.23 8.44 46.60
N ASP A 462 -7.34 8.85 47.21
CA ASP A 462 -8.45 8.01 47.61
C ASP A 462 -9.03 7.26 46.41
N ILE A 463 -8.72 5.98 46.29
CA ILE A 463 -9.48 5.03 45.47
C ILE A 463 -10.23 4.14 46.44
N HIS A 464 -11.53 4.42 46.60
CA HIS A 464 -12.43 3.56 47.36
C HIS A 464 -12.47 2.14 46.77
N PRO A 465 -12.41 1.08 47.59
CA PRO A 465 -12.43 -0.30 47.10
C PRO A 465 -13.85 -0.70 46.71
N LEU A 466 -14.07 -1.04 45.43
CA LEU A 466 -15.25 -1.80 45.01
C LEU A 466 -15.12 -3.26 45.53
N PRO A 467 -16.17 -3.84 46.13
CA PRO A 467 -16.11 -5.19 46.65
C PRO A 467 -16.37 -6.20 45.52
N VAL A 468 -15.33 -6.87 45.03
CA VAL A 468 -15.51 -8.06 44.16
C VAL A 468 -15.06 -9.29 44.93
N LYS A 469 -16.05 -10.04 45.42
CA LYS A 469 -15.88 -11.45 45.80
C LYS A 469 -15.93 -12.31 44.54
N THR A 470 -15.10 -13.35 44.54
CA THR A 470 -15.06 -14.56 43.70
C THR A 470 -14.59 -14.45 42.24
N HIS A 471 -13.45 -15.13 41.99
CA HIS A 471 -12.93 -15.71 40.74
C HIS A 471 -13.21 -14.97 39.42
N ILE A 472 -12.33 -14.02 39.05
CA ILE A 472 -12.20 -13.50 37.68
C ILE A 472 -10.69 -13.31 37.34
N ASP A 473 -10.35 -13.64 36.09
CA ASP A 473 -9.03 -13.88 35.47
C ASP A 473 -7.84 -12.95 35.78
N LYS A 474 -6.66 -13.57 35.91
CA LYS A 474 -5.33 -12.92 36.00
C LYS A 474 -4.99 -12.00 34.81
N ALA A 475 -5.71 -12.09 33.69
CA ALA A 475 -5.52 -11.24 32.51
C ALA A 475 -6.04 -9.80 32.71
N ALA A 476 -7.07 -9.60 33.54
CA ALA A 476 -7.64 -8.28 33.78
C ALA A 476 -6.74 -7.40 34.67
N ALA A 477 -6.10 -7.99 35.69
CA ALA A 477 -5.14 -7.29 36.55
C ALA A 477 -3.87 -6.87 35.80
N SER A 478 -3.40 -7.69 34.85
CA SER A 478 -2.26 -7.38 33.97
C SER A 478 -2.50 -6.15 33.10
N THR A 479 -3.75 -5.96 32.64
CA THR A 479 -4.11 -4.86 31.75
C THR A 479 -4.21 -3.53 32.51
N THR A 480 -4.84 -3.51 33.69
CA THR A 480 -4.97 -2.31 34.52
C THR A 480 -3.62 -1.84 35.07
N ILE A 481 -2.71 -2.76 35.40
CA ILE A 481 -1.36 -2.43 35.90
C ILE A 481 -0.45 -1.93 34.76
N ARG A 482 -0.60 -2.46 33.53
CA ARG A 482 0.12 -1.93 32.35
C ARG A 482 -0.19 -0.45 32.12
N PHE A 483 -1.44 -0.02 32.31
CA PHE A 483 -1.82 1.39 32.14
C PHE A 483 -1.28 2.29 33.26
N ALA A 484 -1.24 1.82 34.51
CA ALA A 484 -0.70 2.60 35.63
C ALA A 484 0.83 2.79 35.53
N VAL A 485 1.57 1.77 35.09
CA VAL A 485 3.04 1.85 34.91
C VAL A 485 3.41 2.72 33.71
N LEU A 486 2.63 2.68 32.62
CA LEU A 486 2.83 3.57 31.46
C LEU A 486 2.53 5.04 31.82
N GLY A 487 1.54 5.32 32.67
CA GLY A 487 1.21 6.68 33.09
C GLY A 487 2.30 7.35 33.94
N VAL A 488 2.96 6.62 34.83
CA VAL A 488 4.00 7.16 35.72
C VAL A 488 5.38 7.27 35.03
N ALA A 489 5.65 6.43 34.03
CA ALA A 489 6.94 6.41 33.32
C ALA A 489 7.09 7.52 32.25
N LEU A 490 5.99 8.16 31.82
CA LEU A 490 6.02 9.15 30.73
C LEU A 490 6.38 10.57 31.19
N GLU A 491 6.17 10.92 32.46
CA GLU A 491 6.48 12.27 32.96
C GLU A 491 7.99 12.60 32.97
N PRO A 492 8.90 11.67 33.38
CA PRO A 492 10.35 11.91 33.32
C PRO A 492 10.89 11.94 31.89
N ILE A 493 10.31 11.14 30.98
CA ILE A 493 10.68 11.12 29.55
C ILE A 493 10.27 12.44 28.87
N ARG A 494 9.14 13.01 29.27
CA ARG A 494 8.66 14.31 28.78
C ARG A 494 9.57 15.46 29.22
N GLN A 495 10.11 15.42 30.44
CA GLN A 495 11.09 16.40 30.91
C GLN A 495 12.46 16.25 30.23
N TYR A 496 12.90 15.03 29.93
CA TYR A 496 14.19 14.80 29.24
C TYR A 496 14.17 15.21 27.75
N LEU A 497 13.02 15.10 27.08
CA LEU A 497 12.86 15.51 25.68
C LEU A 497 12.66 17.04 25.51
N GLN A 498 12.54 17.80 26.60
CA GLN A 498 12.38 19.26 26.59
C GLN A 498 13.67 20.04 26.93
N THR A 499 14.76 19.36 27.27
CA THR A 499 16.12 19.92 27.46
C THR A 499 17.08 19.32 26.46
#